data_AF-A0A5B8FK25-F1
#
_entry.id   AF-A0A5B8FK25-F1
#
_cell.length_a   1.000
_cell.length_b   1.000
_cell.length_c   1.000
_cell.angle_alpha   90.00
_cell.angle_beta   90.00
_cell.angle_gamma   90.00
#
_symmetry.space_group_name_H-M   'P 1'
#
loop_
_entity.id
_entity.type
_entity.pdbx_description
1 polymer ?
#
loop_
_entity_poly.entity_id
_entity_poly.type
_entity_poly.pdbx_seq_one_letter_code
_entity_poly.pdbx_strand_id
1 'polypeptide(L)'
;MSFETALRVTEVLMALCFLQQGAEHMTGLPRERRLFALRSLLCLPLLAGTGTAWALPALLGVSLLILARFRGPYNGGSDRMGLLMLTCLCAARLAPGPTLAETAFAYLAVQLVLSYVVSGQVKVVNPDWRRGVVLVDVFRFSAYPVSESLRGWADRPRLLLAMSWAVMGLELAFPLSLLHPVALACALVLTAAFHLGNACLFGLNRFFWIWLAAYPSLLWFQQRVFG
;
A
#
# COMPACT_ATOMS: atom_id res chain seq x y z
N MET A 1 -5.66 -14.61 -13.82
CA MET A 1 -4.34 -13.95 -13.95
C MET A 1 -3.25 -14.99 -13.67
N SER A 2 -2.29 -15.17 -14.57
CA SER A 2 -1.14 -16.06 -14.32
C SER A 2 -0.16 -15.45 -13.31
N PHE A 3 0.70 -16.30 -12.73
CA PHE A 3 1.76 -15.86 -11.81
C PHE A 3 2.67 -14.80 -12.44
N GLU A 4 3.20 -15.07 -13.64
CA GLU A 4 4.11 -14.14 -14.34
C GLU A 4 3.45 -12.79 -14.64
N THR A 5 2.18 -12.79 -15.06
CA THR A 5 1.44 -11.53 -15.29
C THR A 5 1.25 -10.77 -13.99
N ALA A 6 0.83 -11.42 -12.91
CA ALA A 6 0.63 -10.76 -11.63
C ALA A 6 1.94 -10.19 -11.06
N LEU A 7 3.02 -10.98 -11.11
CA LEU A 7 4.34 -10.56 -10.67
C LEU A 7 4.83 -9.35 -11.48
N ARG A 8 4.70 -9.42 -12.81
CA ARG A 8 5.12 -8.34 -13.72
C ARG A 8 4.32 -7.06 -13.51
N VAL A 9 3.00 -7.15 -13.34
CA VAL A 9 2.15 -5.98 -13.10
C VAL A 9 2.51 -5.35 -11.75
N THR A 10 2.73 -6.14 -10.70
CA THR A 10 3.18 -5.63 -9.38
C THR A 10 4.53 -4.91 -9.50
N GLU A 11 5.50 -5.48 -10.22
CA GLU A 11 6.81 -4.82 -10.47
C GLU A 11 6.65 -3.45 -11.15
N VAL A 12 5.83 -3.38 -12.20
CA VAL A 12 5.59 -2.14 -12.96
C VAL A 12 4.90 -1.11 -12.07
N LEU A 13 3.81 -1.48 -11.39
CA LEU A 13 3.07 -0.56 -10.52
C LEU A 13 3.95 -0.04 -9.39
N MET A 14 4.77 -0.90 -8.77
CA MET A 14 5.74 -0.50 -7.74
C MET A 14 6.77 0.49 -8.27
N ALA A 15 7.34 0.22 -9.46
CA ALA A 15 8.31 1.09 -10.10
C ALA A 15 7.72 2.48 -10.39
N LEU A 16 6.48 2.55 -10.88
CA LEU A 16 5.75 3.80 -11.09
C LEU A 16 5.54 4.56 -9.77
N CYS A 17 5.18 3.87 -8.69
CA CYS A 17 5.07 4.48 -7.36
C CYS A 17 6.40 5.08 -6.89
N PHE A 18 7.52 4.38 -7.09
CA PHE A 18 8.83 4.87 -6.68
C PHE A 18 9.33 6.05 -7.51
N LEU A 19 9.02 6.09 -8.80
CA LEU A 19 9.29 7.24 -9.67
C LEU A 19 8.48 8.46 -9.24
N GLN A 20 7.18 8.28 -8.97
CA GLN A 20 6.30 9.34 -8.47
C GLN A 20 6.85 9.94 -7.17
N GLN A 21 7.17 9.09 -6.19
CA GLN A 21 7.79 9.52 -4.92
C GLN A 21 9.19 10.13 -5.09
N GLY A 22 9.94 9.68 -6.09
CA GLY A 22 11.26 10.17 -6.42
C GLY A 22 11.22 11.59 -6.98
N ALA A 23 10.24 11.88 -7.84
CA ALA A 23 9.99 13.20 -8.40
C ALA A 23 9.75 14.26 -7.31
N GLU A 24 9.02 13.91 -6.24
CA GLU A 24 8.77 14.80 -5.09
C GLU A 24 10.05 15.26 -4.37
N HIS A 25 11.15 14.49 -4.46
CA HIS A 25 12.42 14.79 -3.80
C HIS A 25 13.43 15.48 -4.72
N MET A 26 13.06 15.79 -5.96
CA MET A 26 13.98 16.43 -6.91
C MET A 26 14.29 17.88 -6.55
N THR A 27 13.41 18.54 -5.80
CA THR A 27 13.60 19.88 -5.23
C THR A 27 14.14 19.87 -3.79
N GLY A 28 14.36 18.69 -3.21
CA GLY A 28 14.80 18.51 -1.82
C GLY A 28 16.30 18.68 -1.58
N LEU A 29 16.76 18.27 -0.40
CA LEU A 29 18.18 18.38 -0.01
C LEU A 29 19.08 17.55 -0.94
N PRO A 30 20.33 17.98 -1.22
CA PRO A 30 21.21 17.29 -2.18
C PRO A 30 21.40 15.80 -1.91
N ARG A 31 21.49 15.40 -0.63
CA ARG A 31 21.66 14.01 -0.22
C ARG A 31 20.39 13.17 -0.48
N GLU A 32 19.22 13.74 -0.23
CA GLU A 32 17.94 13.08 -0.50
C GLU A 32 17.73 12.94 -2.01
N ARG A 33 17.94 14.04 -2.76
CA ARG A 33 17.86 14.04 -4.22
C ARG A 33 18.71 12.94 -4.85
N ARG A 34 19.95 12.72 -4.39
CA ARG A 34 20.82 11.63 -4.89
C ARG A 34 20.22 10.25 -4.64
N LEU A 35 19.71 9.98 -3.43
CA LEU A 35 19.10 8.69 -3.08
C LEU A 35 17.85 8.42 -3.92
N PHE A 36 16.96 9.41 -4.04
CA PHE A 36 15.72 9.26 -4.81
C PHE A 36 15.95 9.24 -6.32
N ALA A 37 16.95 9.98 -6.84
CA ALA A 37 17.37 9.88 -8.24
C ALA A 37 17.94 8.50 -8.55
N LEU A 38 18.81 7.95 -7.68
CA LEU A 38 19.32 6.60 -7.84
C LEU A 38 18.19 5.56 -7.84
N ARG A 39 17.26 5.65 -6.87
CA ARG A 39 16.07 4.77 -6.83
C ARG A 39 15.25 4.89 -8.12
N SER A 40 15.07 6.11 -8.64
CA SER A 40 14.32 6.35 -9.88
C SER A 40 15.00 5.75 -11.11
N LEU A 41 16.33 5.87 -11.22
CA LEU A 41 17.11 5.25 -12.28
C LEU A 41 17.02 3.72 -12.24
N LEU A 42 17.06 3.13 -11.05
CA LEU A 42 16.91 1.68 -10.86
C LEU A 42 15.49 1.17 -11.19
N CYS A 43 14.48 2.04 -11.26
CA CYS A 43 13.14 1.67 -11.72
C CYS A 43 13.05 1.47 -13.24
N LEU A 44 13.94 2.09 -14.03
CA LEU A 44 13.94 2.01 -15.49
C LEU A 44 14.13 0.58 -16.04
N PRO A 45 15.16 -0.20 -15.63
CA PRO A 45 15.29 -1.60 -16.05
C PRO A 45 14.06 -2.42 -15.62
N LEU A 46 13.57 -2.19 -14.39
CA LEU A 46 12.38 -2.85 -13.88
C LEU A 46 11.15 -2.55 -14.74
N LEU A 47 10.94 -1.33 -15.23
CA LEU A 47 9.85 -0.97 -16.16
C LEU A 47 10.04 -1.56 -17.56
N ALA A 48 11.28 -1.58 -18.06
CA ALA A 48 11.61 -2.19 -19.34
C ALA A 48 11.46 -3.73 -19.33
N GLY A 49 11.37 -4.34 -18.14
CA GLY A 49 11.32 -5.79 -17.98
C GLY A 49 12.69 -6.45 -18.21
N THR A 50 13.75 -5.67 -18.18
CA THR A 50 15.13 -6.11 -18.36
C THR A 50 15.89 -5.97 -17.04
N GLY A 51 16.82 -6.88 -16.74
CA GLY A 51 17.65 -6.75 -15.54
C GLY A 51 16.90 -6.78 -14.19
N THR A 52 15.67 -7.32 -14.16
CA THR A 52 14.83 -7.37 -12.94
C THR A 52 15.54 -8.05 -11.77
N ALA A 53 16.32 -9.10 -12.05
CA ALA A 53 17.08 -9.88 -11.06
C ALA A 53 18.10 -9.06 -10.27
N TRP A 54 18.72 -8.03 -10.86
CA TRP A 54 19.65 -7.14 -10.14
C TRP A 54 19.00 -5.84 -9.70
N ALA A 55 18.01 -5.35 -10.45
CA ALA A 55 17.31 -4.10 -10.14
C ALA A 55 16.54 -4.19 -8.81
N LEU A 56 15.87 -5.31 -8.53
CA LEU A 56 15.10 -5.49 -7.30
C LEU A 56 15.97 -5.48 -6.03
N PRO A 57 17.07 -6.27 -5.92
CA PRO A 57 18.00 -6.15 -4.79
C PRO A 57 18.60 -4.75 -4.64
N ALA A 58 18.94 -4.09 -5.75
CA ALA A 58 19.49 -2.73 -5.71
C ALA A 58 18.45 -1.72 -5.19
N LEU A 59 17.19 -1.81 -5.65
CA LEU A 59 16.07 -1.00 -5.15
C LEU A 59 15.80 -1.24 -3.67
N LEU A 60 15.90 -2.49 -3.20
CA LEU A 60 15.80 -2.83 -1.79
C LEU A 60 16.92 -2.16 -0.98
N GLY A 61 18.17 -2.28 -1.43
CA GLY A 61 19.32 -1.64 -0.79
C GLY A 61 19.16 -0.12 -0.70
N VAL A 62 18.79 0.55 -1.80
CA VAL A 62 18.55 2.00 -1.80
C VAL A 62 17.38 2.39 -0.90
N SER A 63 16.32 1.58 -0.85
CA SER A 63 15.16 1.84 0.02
C SER A 63 15.54 1.73 1.51
N LEU A 64 16.43 0.80 1.88
CA LEU A 64 16.98 0.72 3.23
C LEU A 64 17.86 1.93 3.57
N LEU A 65 18.67 2.41 2.63
CA LEU A 65 19.46 3.65 2.81
C LEU A 65 18.55 4.88 2.99
N ILE A 66 17.43 4.93 2.28
CA ILE A 66 16.41 5.97 2.45
C ILE A 66 15.81 5.90 3.87
N LEU A 67 15.41 4.71 4.34
CA LEU A 67 14.92 4.56 5.72
C LEU A 67 15.96 5.02 6.74
N ALA A 68 17.22 4.61 6.58
CA ALA A 68 18.30 5.02 7.47
C ALA A 68 18.47 6.56 7.48
N ARG A 69 18.37 7.20 6.31
CA ARG A 69 18.44 8.66 6.17
C ARG A 69 17.32 9.38 6.92
N PHE A 70 16.11 8.82 6.94
CA PHE A 70 14.96 9.40 7.66
C PHE A 70 14.73 8.82 9.06
N ARG A 71 15.63 7.95 9.55
CA ARG A 71 15.51 7.26 10.83
C ARG A 71 14.23 6.43 10.97
N GLY A 72 13.78 5.84 9.87
CA GLY A 72 12.61 4.98 9.81
C GLY A 72 11.66 5.31 8.65
N PRO A 73 10.45 4.71 8.64
CA PRO A 73 9.41 4.94 7.64
C PRO A 73 8.87 6.37 7.72
N TYR A 74 9.39 7.28 6.90
CA TYR A 74 8.99 8.68 6.91
C TYR A 74 7.60 8.91 6.31
N ASN A 75 7.17 8.05 5.36
CA ASN A 75 5.79 8.01 4.87
C ASN A 75 4.93 6.97 5.60
N GLY A 76 5.37 6.51 6.79
CA GLY A 76 4.65 5.53 7.58
C GLY A 76 4.35 4.23 6.82
N GLY A 77 3.07 3.91 6.67
CA GLY A 77 2.61 2.67 6.05
C GLY A 77 3.01 2.51 4.57
N SER A 78 3.23 3.61 3.85
CA SER A 78 3.60 3.55 2.42
C SER A 78 5.00 2.95 2.23
N ASP A 79 5.95 3.36 3.06
CA ASP A 79 7.32 2.84 3.01
C ASP A 79 7.36 1.38 3.46
N ARG A 80 6.58 1.01 4.49
CA ARG A 80 6.46 -0.37 4.96
C ARG A 80 5.91 -1.31 3.87
N MET A 81 4.83 -0.90 3.20
CA MET A 81 4.25 -1.66 2.08
C MET A 81 5.23 -1.77 0.90
N GLY A 82 5.91 -0.68 0.56
CA GLY A 82 6.92 -0.69 -0.50
C GLY A 82 8.10 -1.63 -0.21
N LEU A 83 8.58 -1.68 1.02
CA LEU A 83 9.65 -2.61 1.44
C LEU A 83 9.19 -4.07 1.45
N LEU A 84 7.99 -4.32 1.95
CA LEU A 84 7.39 -5.66 1.92
C LEU A 84 7.29 -6.15 0.47
N MET A 85 6.75 -5.32 -0.43
CA MET A 85 6.63 -5.65 -1.85
C MET A 85 7.99 -5.88 -2.49
N LEU A 86 8.97 -5.00 -2.27
CA LEU A 86 10.34 -5.19 -2.75
C LEU A 86 10.95 -6.52 -2.27
N THR A 87 10.74 -6.85 -1.00
CA THR A 87 11.27 -8.08 -0.38
C THR A 87 10.64 -9.31 -1.03
N CYS A 88 9.30 -9.32 -1.18
CA CYS A 88 8.58 -10.42 -1.83
C CYS A 88 8.93 -10.58 -3.30
N LEU A 89 9.04 -9.48 -4.06
CA LEU A 89 9.42 -9.52 -5.48
C LEU A 89 10.86 -9.99 -5.66
N CYS A 90 11.78 -9.50 -4.82
CA CYS A 90 13.17 -9.94 -4.81
C CYS A 90 13.26 -11.44 -4.52
N ALA A 91 12.60 -11.92 -3.46
CA ALA A 91 12.54 -13.32 -3.12
C ALA A 91 11.90 -14.17 -4.23
N ALA A 92 10.83 -13.67 -4.88
CA ALA A 92 10.17 -14.38 -5.95
C ALA A 92 11.06 -14.52 -7.20
N ARG A 93 11.77 -13.46 -7.60
CA ARG A 93 12.66 -13.48 -8.78
C ARG A 93 13.96 -14.24 -8.57
N LEU A 94 14.46 -14.30 -7.33
CA LEU A 94 15.69 -15.01 -6.98
C LEU A 94 15.45 -16.43 -6.47
N ALA A 95 14.20 -16.88 -6.39
CA ALA A 95 13.86 -18.21 -5.93
C ALA A 95 14.46 -19.28 -6.88
N PRO A 96 14.99 -20.40 -6.34
CA PRO A 96 15.58 -21.47 -7.15
C PRO A 96 14.53 -22.32 -7.89
N GLY A 97 13.24 -22.08 -7.66
CA GLY A 97 12.16 -22.82 -8.30
C GLY A 97 10.78 -22.18 -8.12
N PRO A 98 9.79 -22.62 -8.91
CA PRO A 98 8.47 -21.99 -9.00
C PRO A 98 7.72 -22.01 -7.66
N THR A 99 7.81 -23.09 -6.88
CA THR A 99 7.12 -23.20 -5.59
C THR A 99 7.55 -22.11 -4.61
N LEU A 100 8.86 -21.84 -4.49
CA LEU A 100 9.33 -20.81 -3.58
C LEU A 100 9.01 -19.41 -4.13
N ALA A 101 9.03 -19.23 -5.46
CA ALA A 101 8.63 -17.98 -6.09
C ALA A 101 7.15 -17.63 -5.82
N GLU A 102 6.26 -18.60 -6.05
CA GLU A 102 4.84 -18.49 -5.74
C GLU A 102 4.61 -18.25 -4.24
N THR A 103 5.37 -18.93 -3.37
CA THR A 103 5.26 -18.74 -1.91
C THR A 103 5.63 -17.32 -1.48
N ALA A 104 6.74 -16.78 -1.99
CA ALA A 104 7.17 -15.42 -1.69
C ALA A 104 6.14 -14.37 -2.15
N PHE A 105 5.49 -14.60 -3.30
CA PHE A 105 4.45 -13.71 -3.81
C PHE A 105 3.11 -13.90 -3.08
N ALA A 106 2.75 -15.12 -2.71
CA ALA A 106 1.59 -15.42 -1.86
C ALA A 106 1.72 -14.76 -0.49
N TYR A 107 2.94 -14.69 0.06
CA TYR A 107 3.20 -13.97 1.30
C TYR A 107 2.81 -12.49 1.20
N LEU A 108 3.06 -11.82 0.07
CA LEU A 108 2.61 -10.44 -0.14
C LEU A 108 1.07 -10.32 -0.06
N ALA A 109 0.35 -11.24 -0.70
CA ALA A 109 -1.11 -11.28 -0.67
C ALA A 109 -1.66 -11.50 0.75
N VAL A 110 -1.08 -12.47 1.49
CA VAL A 110 -1.45 -12.75 2.88
C VAL A 110 -1.16 -11.55 3.78
N GLN A 111 0.00 -10.90 3.63
CA GLN A 111 0.34 -9.70 4.39
C GLN A 111 -0.60 -8.53 4.09
N LEU A 112 -1.06 -8.38 2.85
CA LEU A 112 -2.04 -7.37 2.49
C LEU A 112 -3.39 -7.61 3.18
N VAL A 113 -3.88 -8.86 3.20
CA VAL A 113 -5.10 -9.26 3.94
C VAL A 113 -4.93 -9.00 5.43
N LEU A 114 -3.81 -9.46 6.02
CA LEU A 114 -3.52 -9.25 7.44
C LEU A 114 -3.43 -7.77 7.79
N SER A 115 -2.90 -6.93 6.89
CA SER A 115 -2.83 -5.50 7.13
C SER A 115 -4.23 -4.88 7.29
N TYR A 116 -5.22 -5.30 6.50
CA TYR A 116 -6.61 -4.90 6.69
C TYR A 116 -7.18 -5.45 8.00
N VAL A 117 -7.03 -6.75 8.27
CA VAL A 117 -7.58 -7.37 9.48
C VAL A 117 -7.04 -6.75 10.76
N VAL A 118 -5.71 -6.62 10.87
CA VAL A 118 -5.06 -6.04 12.06
C VAL A 118 -5.47 -4.59 12.24
N SER A 119 -5.55 -3.82 11.14
CA SER A 119 -6.06 -2.47 11.17
C SER A 119 -7.50 -2.42 11.70
N GLY A 120 -8.39 -3.26 11.16
CA GLY A 120 -9.79 -3.31 11.57
C GLY A 120 -9.96 -3.76 13.02
N GLN A 121 -9.14 -4.73 13.45
CA GLN A 121 -9.12 -5.22 14.83
C GLN A 121 -8.70 -4.12 15.81
N VAL A 122 -7.62 -3.40 15.54
CA VAL A 122 -7.17 -2.29 16.38
C VAL A 122 -8.25 -1.21 16.49
N LYS A 123 -8.94 -0.90 15.38
CA LYS A 123 -10.04 0.06 15.37
C LYS A 123 -11.23 -0.43 16.19
N VAL A 124 -11.72 -1.66 15.97
CA VAL A 124 -12.94 -2.14 16.66
C VAL A 124 -12.74 -2.34 18.15
N VAL A 125 -11.54 -2.73 18.59
CA VAL A 125 -11.22 -2.85 20.03
C VAL A 125 -11.25 -1.47 20.70
N ASN A 126 -10.76 -0.43 20.02
CA ASN A 126 -10.74 0.93 20.54
C ASN A 126 -12.17 1.52 20.67
N PRO A 127 -12.63 1.88 21.88
CA PRO A 127 -13.94 2.51 22.09
C PRO A 127 -14.16 3.81 21.30
N ASP A 128 -13.12 4.60 21.03
CA ASP A 128 -13.25 5.88 20.33
C ASP A 128 -13.59 5.71 18.87
N TRP A 129 -13.06 4.66 18.23
CA TRP A 129 -13.47 4.27 16.88
C TRP A 129 -14.94 3.82 16.87
N ARG A 130 -15.35 2.96 17.81
CA ARG A 130 -16.74 2.50 17.92
C ARG A 130 -17.73 3.64 18.18
N ARG A 131 -17.30 4.71 18.85
CA ARG A 131 -18.09 5.93 19.09
C ARG A 131 -17.97 6.97 17.96
N GLY A 132 -17.14 6.72 16.94
CA GLY A 132 -16.88 7.66 15.84
C GLY A 132 -16.04 8.89 16.21
N VAL A 133 -15.55 8.97 17.45
CA VAL A 133 -14.79 10.10 18.00
C VAL A 133 -13.49 10.29 17.25
N VAL A 134 -12.81 9.20 16.87
CA VAL A 134 -11.54 9.30 16.12
C VAL A 134 -11.72 10.03 14.80
N LEU A 135 -12.80 9.77 14.06
CA LEU A 135 -13.04 10.49 12.80
C LEU A 135 -13.42 11.95 13.04
N VAL A 136 -14.17 12.25 14.11
CA VAL A 136 -14.43 13.65 14.52
C VAL A 136 -13.11 14.37 14.76
N ASP A 137 -12.20 13.78 15.54
CA ASP A 137 -10.91 14.38 15.87
C ASP A 137 -10.01 14.53 14.64
N VAL A 138 -9.99 13.51 13.76
CA VAL A 138 -9.26 13.58 12.49
C VAL A 138 -9.75 14.76 11.65
N PHE A 139 -11.06 14.92 11.45
CA PHE A 139 -11.57 16.07 10.69
C PHE A 139 -11.36 17.40 11.42
N ARG A 140 -11.49 17.44 12.75
CA ARG A 140 -11.40 18.68 13.53
C ARG A 140 -9.96 19.20 13.67
N PHE A 141 -8.99 18.30 13.82
CA PHE A 141 -7.62 18.63 14.19
C PHE A 141 -6.57 18.24 13.15
N SER A 142 -6.96 17.73 11.98
CA SER A 142 -6.00 17.40 10.94
C SER A 142 -5.17 18.64 10.56
N ALA A 143 -3.85 18.46 10.62
CA ALA A 143 -2.86 19.44 10.24
C ALA A 143 -2.63 19.48 8.71
N TYR A 144 -3.26 18.60 7.94
CA TYR A 144 -3.11 18.56 6.50
C TYR A 144 -3.86 19.73 5.84
N PRO A 145 -3.19 20.61 5.07
CA PRO A 145 -3.82 21.79 4.46
C PRO A 145 -5.06 21.45 3.62
N VAL A 146 -5.04 20.31 2.91
CA VAL A 146 -6.17 19.84 2.09
C VAL A 146 -7.43 19.53 2.91
N SER A 147 -7.28 19.31 4.22
CA SER A 147 -8.38 18.98 5.14
C SER A 147 -8.99 20.19 5.84
N GLU A 148 -8.40 21.39 5.73
CA GLU A 148 -8.86 22.54 6.51
C GLU A 148 -10.28 22.98 6.15
N SER A 149 -10.60 22.98 4.85
CA SER A 149 -11.95 23.25 4.34
C SER A 149 -12.96 22.16 4.72
N LEU A 150 -12.49 20.99 5.16
CA LEU A 150 -13.30 19.84 5.53
C LEU A 150 -13.53 19.74 7.05
N ARG A 151 -12.96 20.65 7.86
CA ARG A 151 -13.13 20.65 9.33
C ARG A 151 -14.58 20.67 9.78
N GLY A 152 -15.47 21.33 9.04
CA GLY A 152 -16.92 21.36 9.32
C GLY A 152 -17.62 20.00 9.23
N TRP A 153 -16.97 18.96 8.70
CA TRP A 153 -17.50 17.59 8.76
C TRP A 153 -17.53 17.05 10.19
N ALA A 154 -16.68 17.56 11.08
CA ALA A 154 -16.70 17.23 12.50
C ALA A 154 -18.03 17.57 13.18
N ASP A 155 -18.83 18.46 12.58
CA ASP A 155 -20.16 18.84 13.08
C ASP A 155 -21.26 17.85 12.65
N ARG A 156 -20.89 16.76 11.95
CA ARG A 156 -21.80 15.67 11.53
C ARG A 156 -21.43 14.33 12.21
N PRO A 157 -21.52 14.22 13.54
CA PRO A 157 -21.04 13.04 14.28
C PRO A 157 -21.74 11.73 13.89
N ARG A 158 -23.02 11.77 13.48
CA ARG A 158 -23.73 10.58 13.01
C ARG A 158 -23.17 10.04 11.69
N LEU A 159 -22.79 10.93 10.77
CA LEU A 159 -22.14 10.54 9.53
C LEU A 159 -20.77 9.93 9.81
N LEU A 160 -19.98 10.57 10.69
CA LEU A 160 -18.65 10.09 11.05
C LEU A 160 -18.70 8.76 11.82
N LEU A 161 -19.73 8.54 12.64
CA LEU A 161 -19.99 7.24 13.25
C LEU A 161 -20.25 6.16 12.18
N ALA A 162 -21.12 6.45 11.21
CA ALA A 162 -21.41 5.52 10.11
C ALA A 162 -20.18 5.22 9.27
N MET A 163 -19.38 6.24 8.93
CA MET A 163 -18.10 6.08 8.23
C MET A 163 -17.10 5.24 9.04
N SER A 164 -17.02 5.45 10.36
CA SER A 164 -16.15 4.67 11.24
C SER A 164 -16.50 3.18 11.19
N TRP A 165 -17.79 2.85 11.33
CA TRP A 165 -18.26 1.46 11.23
C TRP A 165 -18.12 0.88 9.83
N ALA A 166 -18.30 1.68 8.78
CA ALA A 166 -18.06 1.24 7.40
C ALA A 166 -16.59 0.83 7.18
N VAL A 167 -15.64 1.64 7.68
CA VAL A 167 -14.20 1.33 7.58
C VAL A 167 -13.86 0.07 8.38
N MET A 168 -14.30 -0.02 9.65
CA MET A 168 -14.04 -1.20 10.47
C MET A 168 -14.64 -2.47 9.86
N GLY A 169 -15.88 -2.40 9.38
CA GLY A 169 -16.58 -3.50 8.74
C GLY A 169 -15.88 -3.96 7.47
N LEU A 170 -15.49 -3.03 6.59
CA LEU A 170 -14.75 -3.33 5.37
C LEU A 170 -13.42 -4.04 5.68
N GLU A 171 -12.64 -3.50 6.62
CA GLU A 171 -11.32 -4.02 7.00
C GLU A 171 -11.41 -5.43 7.61
N LEU A 172 -12.38 -5.67 8.51
CA LEU A 172 -12.59 -6.96 9.15
C LEU A 172 -13.22 -8.02 8.23
N ALA A 173 -14.10 -7.60 7.32
CA ALA A 173 -14.75 -8.50 6.36
C ALA A 173 -13.86 -8.81 5.14
N PHE A 174 -12.77 -8.05 4.92
CA PHE A 174 -11.90 -8.22 3.76
C PHE A 174 -11.43 -9.67 3.51
N PRO A 175 -11.02 -10.47 4.51
CA PRO A 175 -10.61 -11.87 4.28
C PRO A 175 -11.70 -12.72 3.63
N LEU A 176 -12.97 -12.48 3.97
CA LEU A 176 -14.11 -13.22 3.43
C LEU A 176 -14.28 -12.94 1.93
N SER A 177 -13.79 -11.81 1.43
CA SER A 177 -13.85 -11.47 0.01
C SER A 177 -13.04 -12.46 -0.86
N LEU A 178 -12.03 -13.12 -0.29
CA LEU A 178 -11.23 -14.12 -1.00
C LEU A 178 -12.04 -15.34 -1.40
N LEU A 179 -13.17 -15.62 -0.75
CA LEU A 179 -13.99 -16.79 -1.02
C LEU A 179 -14.72 -16.73 -2.37
N HIS A 180 -14.83 -15.54 -2.99
CA HIS A 180 -15.53 -15.41 -4.28
C HIS A 180 -14.92 -14.29 -5.14
N PRO A 181 -14.68 -14.50 -6.46
CA PRO A 181 -14.03 -13.51 -7.32
C PRO A 181 -14.74 -12.16 -7.38
N VAL A 182 -16.08 -12.17 -7.46
CA VAL A 182 -16.87 -10.93 -7.46
C VAL A 182 -16.77 -10.20 -6.11
N ALA A 183 -16.73 -10.95 -5.00
CA ALA A 183 -16.61 -10.35 -3.67
C ALA A 183 -15.23 -9.68 -3.50
N LEU A 184 -14.16 -10.34 -3.95
CA LEU A 184 -12.82 -9.74 -3.96
C LEU A 184 -12.79 -8.48 -4.84
N ALA A 185 -13.33 -8.53 -6.06
CA ALA A 185 -13.38 -7.36 -6.92
C ALA A 185 -14.10 -6.17 -6.26
N CYS A 186 -15.26 -6.41 -5.65
CA CYS A 186 -15.98 -5.39 -4.88
C CYS A 186 -15.14 -4.86 -3.70
N ALA A 187 -14.50 -5.75 -2.93
CA ALA A 187 -13.67 -5.36 -1.79
C ALA A 187 -12.44 -4.54 -2.21
N LEU A 188 -11.79 -4.88 -3.33
CA LEU A 188 -10.68 -4.12 -3.90
C LEU A 188 -11.14 -2.72 -4.38
N VAL A 189 -12.30 -2.60 -5.00
CA VAL A 189 -12.87 -1.30 -5.38
C VAL A 189 -13.18 -0.45 -4.14
N LEU A 190 -13.82 -1.03 -3.12
CA LEU A 190 -14.16 -0.33 -1.88
C LEU A 190 -12.90 0.11 -1.10
N THR A 191 -11.90 -0.76 -1.00
CA THR A 191 -10.63 -0.41 -0.35
C THR A 191 -9.82 0.61 -1.16
N ALA A 192 -9.86 0.55 -2.49
CA ALA A 192 -9.29 1.60 -3.33
C ALA A 192 -10.01 2.94 -3.14
N ALA A 193 -11.34 2.94 -3.06
CA ALA A 193 -12.12 4.14 -2.78
C ALA A 193 -11.81 4.70 -1.39
N PHE A 194 -11.63 3.85 -0.38
CA PHE A 194 -11.18 4.25 0.95
C PHE A 194 -9.78 4.89 0.91
N HIS A 195 -8.82 4.27 0.23
CA HIS A 195 -7.46 4.81 0.09
C HIS A 195 -7.45 6.13 -0.70
N LEU A 196 -8.28 6.24 -1.74
CA LEU A 196 -8.46 7.47 -2.49
C LEU A 196 -9.08 8.57 -1.61
N GLY A 197 -10.09 8.23 -0.81
CA GLY A 197 -10.65 9.12 0.20
C GLY A 197 -9.56 9.63 1.13
N ASN A 198 -8.69 8.77 1.65
CA ASN A 198 -7.56 9.19 2.48
C ASN A 198 -6.57 10.10 1.73
N ALA A 199 -6.32 9.85 0.45
CA ALA A 199 -5.48 10.71 -0.39
C ALA A 199 -6.11 12.11 -0.58
N CYS A 200 -7.39 12.16 -0.93
CA CYS A 200 -8.11 13.43 -1.16
C CYS A 200 -8.34 14.22 0.13
N LEU A 201 -8.68 13.54 1.23
CA LEU A 201 -9.07 14.20 2.49
C LEU A 201 -7.86 14.51 3.37
N PHE A 202 -6.80 13.70 3.33
CA PHE A 202 -5.66 13.79 4.26
C PHE A 202 -4.31 13.87 3.54
N GLY A 203 -4.28 14.03 2.22
CA GLY A 203 -3.03 14.17 1.46
C GLY A 203 -2.17 12.90 1.42
N LEU A 204 -2.73 11.74 1.77
CA LEU A 204 -2.02 10.45 1.81
C LEU A 204 -1.83 9.83 0.41
N ASN A 205 -1.37 10.63 -0.55
CA ASN A 205 -1.26 10.26 -1.97
C ASN A 205 -0.38 9.03 -2.22
N ARG A 206 0.76 8.95 -1.52
CA ARG A 206 1.72 7.85 -1.64
C ARG A 206 1.14 6.53 -1.14
N PHE A 207 0.26 6.60 -0.14
CA PHE A 207 -0.41 5.45 0.46
C PHE A 207 -1.39 4.82 -0.51
N PHE A 208 -2.18 5.64 -1.23
CA PHE A 208 -3.09 5.16 -2.25
C PHE A 208 -2.39 4.29 -3.31
N TRP A 209 -1.36 4.83 -3.96
CA TRP A 209 -0.72 4.14 -5.08
C TRP A 209 -0.02 2.84 -4.68
N ILE A 210 0.75 2.84 -3.59
CA ILE A 210 1.55 1.67 -3.22
C ILE A 210 0.70 0.50 -2.73
N TRP A 211 -0.47 0.76 -2.14
CA TRP A 211 -1.39 -0.30 -1.73
C TRP A 211 -2.09 -0.93 -2.92
N LEU A 212 -2.52 -0.12 -3.90
CA LEU A 212 -3.10 -0.62 -5.15
C LEU A 212 -2.07 -1.43 -5.96
N ALA A 213 -0.79 -1.04 -5.91
CA ALA A 213 0.28 -1.79 -6.56
C ALA A 213 0.41 -3.23 -6.05
N ALA A 214 -0.08 -3.54 -4.84
CA ALA A 214 -0.08 -4.88 -4.28
C ALA A 214 -1.30 -5.73 -4.71
N TYR A 215 -2.35 -5.15 -5.30
CA TYR A 215 -3.58 -5.86 -5.65
C TYR A 215 -3.41 -7.03 -6.64
N PRO A 216 -2.49 -7.00 -7.63
CA PRO A 216 -2.28 -8.16 -8.49
C PRO A 216 -1.89 -9.42 -7.71
N SER A 217 -1.22 -9.28 -6.56
CA SER A 217 -0.90 -10.42 -5.70
C SER A 217 -2.16 -11.10 -5.15
N LEU A 218 -3.19 -10.34 -4.76
CA LEU A 218 -4.46 -10.91 -4.28
C LEU A 218 -5.26 -11.57 -5.39
N LEU A 219 -5.33 -10.93 -6.56
CA LEU A 219 -6.06 -11.48 -7.71
C LEU A 219 -5.47 -12.83 -8.15
N TRP A 220 -4.15 -12.92 -8.20
CA TRP A 220 -3.47 -14.18 -8.46
C TRP A 220 -3.65 -15.18 -7.32
N PHE A 221 -3.44 -14.75 -6.07
CA PHE A 221 -3.52 -15.64 -4.90
C PHE A 221 -4.90 -16.26 -4.75
N GLN A 222 -5.97 -15.48 -4.94
CA GLN A 222 -7.33 -15.98 -4.90
C GLN A 222 -7.53 -17.08 -5.94
N GLN A 223 -7.17 -16.82 -7.21
CA GLN A 223 -7.33 -17.83 -8.26
C GLN A 223 -6.48 -19.07 -7.97
N ARG A 224 -5.28 -18.91 -7.42
CA ARG A 224 -4.37 -20.01 -7.13
C ARG A 224 -4.86 -20.95 -6.03
N VAL A 225 -5.65 -20.43 -5.07
CA VAL A 225 -6.08 -21.14 -3.85
C VAL A 225 -7.56 -21.52 -3.88
N PHE A 226 -8.42 -20.67 -4.44
CA PHE A 226 -9.89 -20.82 -4.44
C PHE A 226 -10.49 -20.97 -5.85
N GLY A 227 -9.68 -20.86 -6.90
CA GLY A 227 -10.11 -20.97 -8.30
C GLY A 227 -9.93 -22.37 -8.88
#